data_AF-A0A962XMF7-F1
#
_entry.id   AF-A0A962XMF7-F1
#
_cell.length_a   1.000
_cell.length_b   1.000
_cell.length_c   1.000
_cell.angle_alpha   90.00
_cell.angle_beta   90.00
_cell.angle_gamma   90.00
#
_symmetry.space_group_name_H-M   'P 1'
#
loop_
_entity.id
_entity.type
_entity.pdbx_description
1 polymer ?
#
loop_
_entity_poly.entity_id
_entity_poly.type
_entity_poly.pdbx_seq_one_letter_code
_entity_poly.pdbx_strand_id
1 'polypeptide(L)'
;MIWLAYAGLVVIGAVGIHIFGKLGAGILDPFLALTIALGSAFAISLATLTATGKLSPSSIQAQTFSPKGVLIAAAMGIAIAFAHGAILYMYRADAPLSLAVPIVRMGAAVIAVILGVLFFQERLSITHTIGIAMSIAAVILITR
;
A
#
# COMPACT_ATOMS: atom_id res chain seq x y z
N MET A 1 -2.48 13.65 -16.26
CA MET A 1 -2.51 14.07 -14.84
C MET A 1 -1.32 13.42 -14.12
N ILE A 2 -0.46 14.20 -13.44
CA ILE A 2 0.80 13.70 -12.86
C ILE A 2 0.60 12.57 -11.83
N TRP A 3 -0.53 12.56 -11.12
CA TRP A 3 -0.84 11.52 -10.13
C TRP A 3 -0.95 10.11 -10.72
N LEU A 4 -1.26 9.97 -12.01
CA LEU A 4 -1.28 8.67 -12.70
C LEU A 4 0.13 8.06 -12.79
N ALA A 5 1.18 8.88 -12.89
CA ALA A 5 2.55 8.39 -12.87
C ALA A 5 2.92 7.81 -11.50
N TYR A 6 2.51 8.50 -10.42
CA TYR A 6 2.68 7.97 -9.06
C TYR A 6 1.86 6.69 -8.83
N ALA A 7 0.64 6.61 -9.39
CA ALA A 7 -0.14 5.38 -9.36
C ALA A 7 0.60 4.21 -10.06
N GLY A 8 1.26 4.46 -11.18
CA GLY A 8 2.12 3.47 -11.84
C GLY A 8 3.27 2.98 -10.96
N LEU A 9 3.97 3.88 -10.25
CA LEU A 9 5.01 3.51 -9.29
C LEU A 9 4.45 2.66 -8.14
N VAL A 10 3.25 2.98 -7.65
CA VAL A 10 2.56 2.17 -6.64
C VAL A 10 2.30 0.77 -7.17
N VAL A 11 1.85 0.60 -8.42
CA VAL A 11 1.64 -0.72 -9.04
C VAL A 11 2.94 -1.51 -9.12
N ILE A 12 4.04 -0.89 -9.54
CA ILE A 12 5.34 -1.56 -9.63
C ILE A 12 5.81 -2.03 -8.24
N GLY A 13 5.78 -1.14 -7.24
CA GLY A 13 6.15 -1.49 -5.87
C GLY A 13 5.23 -2.57 -5.28
N ALA A 14 3.93 -2.47 -5.54
CA ALA A 14 2.93 -3.45 -5.14
C ALA A 14 3.21 -4.85 -5.69
N VAL A 15 3.55 -4.95 -6.98
CA VAL A 15 3.94 -6.22 -7.62
C VAL A 15 5.20 -6.76 -6.96
N GLY A 16 6.22 -5.92 -6.76
CA GLY A 16 7.46 -6.30 -6.09
C GLY A 16 7.21 -6.93 -4.72
N ILE A 17 6.38 -6.31 -3.88
CA ILE A 17 6.01 -6.84 -2.56
C ILE A 17 5.46 -8.27 -2.65
N HIS A 18 4.58 -8.53 -3.63
CA HIS A 18 3.96 -9.85 -3.75
C HIS A 18 4.92 -10.91 -4.31
N ILE A 19 5.76 -10.55 -5.29
CA ILE A 19 6.76 -11.46 -5.84
C ILE A 19 7.80 -11.84 -4.79
N PHE A 20 8.44 -10.84 -4.17
CA PHE A 20 9.46 -11.10 -3.15
C PHE A 20 8.87 -11.72 -1.88
N GLY A 21 7.64 -11.35 -1.51
CA GLY A 21 6.93 -11.98 -0.40
C GLY A 21 6.66 -13.47 -0.64
N LYS A 22 6.27 -13.86 -1.86
CA LYS A 22 6.08 -15.27 -2.21
C LYS A 22 7.39 -16.04 -2.28
N LEU A 23 8.43 -15.45 -2.88
CA LEU A 23 9.77 -16.06 -2.95
C LEU A 23 10.40 -16.24 -1.56
N GLY A 24 10.15 -15.29 -0.65
CA GLY A 24 10.64 -15.33 0.73
C GLY A 24 9.80 -16.19 1.68
N ALA A 25 8.68 -16.76 1.21
CA ALA A 25 7.78 -17.53 2.06
C ALA A 25 8.48 -18.76 2.62
N GLY A 26 8.44 -18.94 3.94
CA GLY A 26 9.08 -20.06 4.63
C GLY A 26 10.59 -19.91 4.85
N ILE A 27 11.25 -18.91 4.26
CA ILE A 27 12.71 -18.67 4.44
C ILE A 27 12.99 -17.95 5.76
N LEU A 28 12.24 -16.88 6.04
CA LEU A 28 12.35 -16.09 7.26
C LEU A 28 11.04 -16.07 8.05
N ASP A 29 11.15 -15.80 9.34
CA ASP A 29 9.99 -15.43 10.15
C ASP A 29 9.30 -14.18 9.54
N PRO A 30 7.96 -14.14 9.41
CA PRO A 30 7.26 -13.01 8.81
C PRO A 30 7.50 -11.67 9.52
N PHE A 31 7.64 -11.64 10.84
CA PHE A 31 7.90 -10.39 11.56
C PHE A 31 9.34 -9.92 11.37
N LEU A 32 10.30 -10.85 11.29
CA LEU A 32 11.67 -10.51 10.95
C LEU A 32 11.77 -9.97 9.51
N ALA A 33 11.16 -10.65 8.55
CA ALA A 33 11.10 -10.22 7.15
C ALA A 33 10.43 -8.83 7.02
N LEU A 34 9.34 -8.60 7.77
CA LEU A 34 8.67 -7.29 7.81
C LEU A 34 9.58 -6.20 8.40
N THR A 35 10.30 -6.50 9.47
CA THR A 35 11.25 -5.56 10.11
C THR A 35 12.33 -5.13 9.13
N ILE A 36 12.92 -6.08 8.39
CA ILE A 36 13.95 -5.80 7.37
C ILE A 36 13.36 -4.99 6.21
N ALA A 37 12.16 -5.35 5.72
CA ALA A 37 11.51 -4.67 4.61
C ALA A 37 11.16 -3.22 4.97
N LEU A 38 10.55 -2.98 6.13
CA LEU A 38 10.21 -1.63 6.60
C LEU A 38 11.45 -0.82 6.96
N GLY A 39 12.48 -1.46 7.54
CA GLY A 39 13.77 -0.82 7.80
C GLY A 39 14.45 -0.35 6.52
N SER A 40 14.39 -1.15 5.45
CA SER A 40 14.92 -0.79 4.13
C SER A 40 14.13 0.36 3.49
N ALA A 41 12.80 0.33 3.57
CA ALA A 41 11.95 1.42 3.10
C ALA A 41 12.22 2.73 3.86
N PHE A 42 12.39 2.65 5.19
CA PHE A 42 12.78 3.79 6.03
C PHE A 42 14.14 4.36 5.60
N ALA A 43 15.15 3.52 5.39
CA ALA A 43 16.48 3.95 4.95
C ALA A 43 16.43 4.68 3.59
N ILE A 44 15.69 4.15 2.61
CA ILE A 44 15.50 4.80 1.30
C ILE A 44 14.76 6.14 1.45
N SER A 45 13.72 6.19 2.27
CA SER A 45 12.98 7.43 2.54
C SER A 45 13.88 8.49 3.20
N LEU A 46 14.69 8.09 4.17
CA LEU A 46 15.64 8.97 4.84
C LEU A 46 16.71 9.48 3.89
N ALA A 47 17.29 8.59 3.07
CA ALA A 47 18.26 8.96 2.04
C ALA A 47 17.67 9.92 0.99
N THR A 48 16.39 9.77 0.66
CA THR A 48 15.71 10.69 -0.26
C THR A 48 15.50 12.07 0.39
N LEU A 49 15.13 12.10 1.68
CA LEU A 49 14.98 13.35 2.43
C LEU A 49 16.30 14.12 2.56
N THR A 50 17.41 13.41 2.83
CA THR A 50 18.75 14.01 2.87
C THR A 50 19.18 14.49 1.48
N ALA A 51 19.08 13.65 0.45
CA ALA A 51 19.52 13.97 -0.92
C ALA A 51 18.75 15.14 -1.54
N THR A 52 17.49 15.35 -1.16
CA THR A 52 16.68 16.47 -1.66
C THR A 52 16.83 17.76 -0.84
N GLY A 53 17.73 17.79 0.15
CA GLY A 53 17.95 18.98 0.99
C GLY A 53 16.75 19.34 1.88
N LYS A 54 15.77 18.44 2.02
CA LYS A 54 14.54 18.66 2.79
C LYS A 54 14.75 18.56 4.31
N LEU A 55 15.96 18.21 4.74
CA LEU A 55 16.37 18.25 6.15
C LEU A 55 17.16 19.52 6.52
N SER A 56 17.36 20.46 5.57
CA SER A 56 17.93 21.76 5.88
C SER A 56 17.04 22.53 6.88
N PRO A 57 17.60 23.26 7.85
CA PRO A 57 16.83 24.11 8.76
C PRO A 57 15.85 25.04 8.03
N SER A 58 16.25 25.59 6.88
CA SER A 58 15.41 26.47 6.05
C SER A 58 14.24 25.73 5.37
N SER A 59 14.39 24.46 5.02
CA SER A 59 13.35 23.65 4.39
C SER A 59 12.44 22.98 5.43
N ILE A 60 12.91 22.74 6.66
CA ILE A 60 12.07 22.32 7.79
C ILE A 60 11.14 23.46 8.23
N GLN A 61 11.64 24.71 8.24
CA GLN A 61 10.83 25.88 8.57
C GLN A 61 9.77 26.20 7.49
N ALA A 62 10.03 25.83 6.24
CA ALA A 62 9.07 25.89 5.14
C ALA A 62 8.16 24.66 5.03
N GLN A 63 8.40 23.61 5.82
CA GLN A 63 7.58 22.41 5.87
C GLN A 63 6.42 22.58 6.85
N THR A 64 5.26 22.03 6.48
CA THR A 64 4.08 21.92 7.34
C THR A 64 4.28 20.82 8.40
N PHE A 65 5.31 20.96 9.25
CA PHE A 65 5.41 20.11 10.43
C PHE A 65 4.22 20.42 11.34
N SER A 66 3.30 19.45 11.46
CA SER A 66 2.13 19.59 12.31
C SER A 66 1.96 18.32 13.15
N PRO A 67 1.60 18.44 14.46
CA PRO A 67 1.33 17.28 15.29
C PRO A 67 0.28 16.34 14.68
N LYS A 68 -0.74 16.92 14.04
CA LYS A 68 -1.76 16.17 13.30
C LYS A 68 -1.16 15.38 12.13
N GLY A 69 -0.25 15.98 11.37
CA GLY A 69 0.45 15.31 10.26
C GLY A 69 1.31 14.15 10.76
N VAL A 70 2.02 14.33 11.87
CA VAL A 70 2.80 13.25 12.51
C VAL A 70 1.90 12.10 12.95
N LEU A 71 0.76 12.41 13.57
CA LEU A 71 -0.21 11.38 14.00
C LEU A 71 -0.78 10.59 12.81
N ILE A 72 -1.14 11.28 11.71
CA ILE A 72 -1.63 10.63 10.49
C ILE A 72 -0.53 9.74 9.88
N ALA A 73 0.72 10.23 9.80
CA ALA A 73 1.84 9.44 9.30
C ALA A 73 2.10 8.20 10.16
N ALA A 74 2.00 8.32 11.48
CA ALA A 74 2.11 7.18 12.40
C ALA A 74 1.00 6.15 12.18
N ALA A 75 -0.27 6.61 12.05
CA ALA A 75 -1.40 5.72 11.75
C ALA A 75 -1.23 5.01 10.40
N MET A 76 -0.73 5.71 9.38
CA MET A 76 -0.37 5.10 8.08
C MET A 76 0.72 4.02 8.25
N GLY A 77 1.76 4.29 9.04
CA GLY A 77 2.82 3.32 9.33
C GLY A 77 2.30 2.04 9.99
N ILE A 78 1.38 2.18 10.95
CA ILE A 78 0.70 1.04 11.60
C ILE A 78 -0.10 0.24 10.57
N ALA A 79 -0.92 0.89 9.74
CA ALA A 79 -1.70 0.22 8.71
C ALA A 79 -0.80 -0.52 7.70
N ILE A 80 0.32 0.10 7.30
CA ILE A 80 1.35 -0.52 6.45
C ILE A 80 1.90 -1.77 7.11
N ALA A 81 2.27 -1.73 8.39
CA ALA A 81 2.80 -2.88 9.11
C ALA A 81 1.80 -4.04 9.15
N PHE A 82 0.53 -3.78 9.46
CA PHE A 82 -0.52 -4.80 9.44
C PHE A 82 -0.73 -5.40 8.06
N ALA A 83 -0.86 -4.56 7.02
CA ALA A 83 -1.11 -5.03 5.67
C ALA A 83 0.04 -5.90 5.14
N HIS A 84 1.29 -5.46 5.31
CA HIS A 84 2.45 -6.21 4.83
C HIS A 84 2.72 -7.46 5.65
N GLY A 85 2.54 -7.40 6.98
CA GLY A 85 2.60 -8.58 7.83
C GLY A 85 1.58 -9.64 7.42
N ALA A 86 0.34 -9.24 7.19
CA ALA A 86 -0.71 -10.13 6.71
C ALA A 86 -0.38 -10.75 5.33
N ILE A 87 0.20 -9.98 4.41
CA ILE A 87 0.65 -10.49 3.11
C ILE A 87 1.75 -11.56 3.28
N LEU A 88 2.71 -11.36 4.18
CA LEU A 88 3.77 -12.34 4.43
C LEU A 88 3.22 -13.63 5.06
N TYR A 89 2.31 -13.52 6.03
CA TYR A 89 1.62 -14.68 6.60
C TYR A 89 0.73 -15.41 5.58
N MET A 90 0.05 -14.66 4.71
CA MET A 90 -0.74 -15.21 3.62
C MET A 90 0.12 -16.09 2.70
N TYR A 91 1.31 -15.64 2.30
CA TYR A 91 2.20 -16.47 1.47
C TYR A 91 2.89 -17.59 2.23
N ARG A 92 3.16 -17.41 3.53
CA ARG A 92 3.62 -18.49 4.41
C ARG A 92 2.57 -19.59 4.58
N ALA A 93 1.29 -19.27 4.47
CA ALA A 93 0.17 -20.22 4.40
C ALA A 93 -0.08 -20.74 2.97
N ASP A 94 0.96 -20.79 2.14
CA ASP A 94 0.97 -21.33 0.78
C ASP A 94 0.00 -20.67 -0.22
N ALA A 95 -0.54 -19.49 0.07
CA ALA A 95 -1.49 -18.83 -0.81
C ALA A 95 -0.94 -18.69 -2.24
N PRO A 96 -1.69 -19.12 -3.27
CA PRO A 96 -1.25 -18.99 -4.66
C PRO A 96 -1.31 -17.53 -5.08
N LEU A 97 -0.24 -17.05 -5.72
CA LEU A 97 -0.10 -15.67 -6.17
C LEU A 97 -1.26 -15.23 -7.07
N SER A 98 -1.72 -16.14 -7.94
CA SER A 98 -2.81 -15.93 -8.89
C SER A 98 -4.16 -15.66 -8.25
N LEU A 99 -4.41 -16.13 -7.02
CA LEU A 99 -5.64 -15.87 -6.28
C LEU A 99 -5.44 -14.74 -5.26
N ALA A 100 -4.33 -14.79 -4.53
CA ALA A 100 -4.03 -13.86 -3.44
C ALA A 100 -3.99 -12.40 -3.91
N VAL A 101 -3.31 -12.10 -5.02
CA VAL A 101 -3.13 -10.72 -5.48
C VAL A 101 -4.45 -10.09 -5.92
N PRO A 102 -5.28 -10.72 -6.79
CA PRO A 102 -6.59 -10.17 -7.13
C PRO A 102 -7.47 -9.92 -5.91
N ILE A 103 -7.56 -10.90 -5.00
CA ILE A 103 -8.40 -10.78 -3.79
C ILE A 103 -7.98 -9.58 -2.94
N VAL A 104 -6.69 -9.47 -2.61
CA VAL A 104 -6.18 -8.39 -1.75
C VAL A 104 -6.31 -7.04 -2.43
N ARG A 105 -5.94 -6.93 -3.72
CA ARG A 105 -5.89 -5.64 -4.42
C ARG A 105 -7.26 -5.12 -4.81
N MET A 106 -8.09 -5.96 -5.42
CA MET A 106 -9.44 -5.56 -5.82
C MET A 106 -10.34 -5.40 -4.60
N GLY A 107 -10.22 -6.29 -3.60
CA GLY A 107 -10.95 -6.15 -2.33
C GLY A 107 -10.60 -4.84 -1.63
N ALA A 108 -9.32 -4.52 -1.49
CA ALA A 108 -8.88 -3.25 -0.93
C ALA A 108 -9.37 -2.04 -1.75
N ALA A 109 -9.36 -2.12 -3.09
CA ALA A 109 -9.84 -1.04 -3.95
C ALA A 109 -11.35 -0.78 -3.75
N VAL A 110 -12.17 -1.84 -3.74
CA VAL A 110 -13.62 -1.73 -3.51
C VAL A 110 -13.91 -1.10 -2.15
N ILE A 111 -13.28 -1.60 -1.09
CA ILE A 111 -13.45 -1.07 0.26
C ILE A 111 -12.99 0.40 0.32
N ALA A 112 -11.81 0.71 -0.23
CA ALA A 112 -11.27 2.07 -0.23
C ALA A 112 -12.18 3.07 -0.96
N VAL A 113 -12.78 2.68 -2.09
CA VAL A 113 -13.73 3.55 -2.79
C VAL A 113 -15.00 3.77 -1.98
N ILE A 114 -15.56 2.74 -1.34
CA ILE A 114 -16.73 2.88 -0.45
C ILE A 114 -16.39 3.86 0.68
N LEU A 115 -15.25 3.68 1.33
CA LEU A 115 -14.80 4.58 2.40
C LEU A 115 -14.52 6.00 1.88
N GLY A 116 -14.04 6.15 0.64
CA GLY A 116 -13.81 7.45 0.02
C GLY A 116 -15.11 8.23 -0.21
N VAL A 117 -16.14 7.55 -0.68
CA VAL A 117 -17.50 8.13 -0.80
C VAL A 117 -18.04 8.53 0.58
N LEU A 118 -17.91 7.66 1.60
CA LEU A 118 -18.48 7.89 2.93
C LEU A 118 -17.75 9.01 3.70
N PHE A 119 -16.43 8.97 3.75
CA PHE A 119 -15.62 9.88 4.57
C PHE A 119 -15.17 11.14 3.84
N PHE A 120 -14.92 11.05 2.53
CA PHE A 120 -14.42 12.19 1.73
C PHE A 120 -15.50 12.78 0.81
N GLN A 121 -16.73 12.26 0.84
CA GLN A 121 -17.87 12.79 0.08
C GLN A 121 -17.60 12.79 -1.45
N GLU A 122 -16.78 11.84 -1.91
CA GLU A 122 -16.42 11.71 -3.33
C GLU A 122 -17.65 11.34 -4.16
N ARG A 123 -17.83 12.01 -5.31
CA ARG A 123 -18.91 11.70 -6.25
C ARG A 123 -18.42 10.71 -7.30
N LEU A 124 -19.04 9.54 -7.34
CA LEU A 124 -18.78 8.54 -8.39
C LEU A 124 -19.64 8.83 -9.62
N SER A 125 -19.02 8.83 -10.79
CA SER A 125 -19.76 8.78 -12.05
C SER A 125 -20.31 7.37 -12.28
N ILE A 126 -21.31 7.26 -13.15
CA ILE A 126 -21.87 5.95 -13.57
C ILE A 126 -20.77 5.03 -14.11
N THR A 127 -19.81 5.58 -14.86
CA THR A 127 -18.67 4.83 -15.39
C THR A 127 -17.77 4.26 -14.29
N HIS A 128 -17.49 5.03 -13.23
CA HIS A 128 -16.74 4.53 -12.09
C HIS A 128 -17.51 3.43 -11.35
N THR A 129 -18.81 3.61 -11.15
CA THR A 129 -19.68 2.59 -10.52
C THR A 129 -19.66 1.27 -11.28
N ILE A 130 -19.78 1.31 -12.61
CA ILE A 130 -19.69 0.11 -13.45
C ILE A 130 -18.32 -0.55 -13.30
N GLY A 131 -17.22 0.22 -13.32
CA GLY A 131 -15.87 -0.33 -13.13
C GLY A 131 -15.67 -1.02 -11.77
N ILE A 132 -16.26 -0.47 -10.71
CA ILE A 132 -16.24 -1.09 -9.37
C ILE A 132 -17.05 -2.38 -9.36
N ALA A 133 -18.25 -2.39 -9.96
CA ALA A 133 -19.08 -3.59 -10.07
C ALA A 133 -18.38 -4.71 -10.84
N MET A 134 -17.70 -4.38 -11.93
CA MET A 134 -16.87 -5.34 -12.68
C MET A 134 -15.71 -5.87 -11.85
N SER A 135 -15.07 -5.02 -11.03
CA SER A 135 -13.99 -5.45 -10.14
C SER A 135 -14.49 -6.44 -9.08
N ILE A 136 -15.68 -6.21 -8.52
CA ILE A 136 -16.33 -7.13 -7.58
C ILE A 136 -16.63 -8.46 -8.27
N ALA A 137 -17.21 -8.42 -9.47
CA ALA A 137 -17.51 -9.63 -10.25
C ALA A 137 -16.24 -10.44 -10.55
N ALA A 138 -15.13 -9.78 -10.90
CA ALA A 138 -13.84 -10.43 -11.13
C ALA A 138 -13.32 -11.13 -9.86
N VAL A 139 -13.40 -10.49 -8.69
CA VAL A 139 -13.01 -11.12 -7.41
C VAL A 139 -13.84 -12.37 -7.15
N ILE A 140 -15.17 -12.30 -7.31
CA ILE A 140 -16.09 -13.43 -7.08
C ILE A 140 -15.79 -14.59 -8.03
N LEU A 141 -15.43 -14.30 -9.28
CA LEU A 141 -15.14 -15.33 -10.27
C LEU A 141 -13.80 -16.02 -10.01
N ILE A 142 -12.78 -15.26 -9.56
CA ILE A 142 -11.45 -15.80 -9.26
C ILE A 142 -11.47 -16.66 -7.98
N THR A 143 -12.37 -16.38 -7.04
CA THR A 143 -12.46 -17.11 -5.76
C THR A 143 -13.30 -18.39 -5.80
N ARG A 144 -13.92 -18.72 -6.94
CA ARG A 144 -14.73 -19.93 -7.13
C ARG A 144 -14.00 -20.95 -8.01
#